data_AF-A0A914V4K6-F1
#
_entry.id   AF-A0A914V4K6-F1
#
_cell.length_a   1.000
_cell.length_b   1.000
_cell.length_c   1.000
_cell.angle_alpha   90.00
_cell.angle_beta   90.00
_cell.angle_gamma   90.00
#
_symmetry.space_group_name_H-M   'P 1'
#
loop_
_entity.id
_entity.type
_entity.pdbx_description
1 polymer ?
#
loop_
_entity_poly.entity_id
_entity_poly.type
_entity_poly.pdbx_seq_one_letter_code
_entity_poly.pdbx_strand_id
1 'polypeptide(L)'
;MESDFGITEFVSDLPELGCVLKQRFQDFIVREISLDGTVVQLRKKGVSEEKKDSEASSQSADLPDFLPSETITALEALSSEKDFKKSVDIACETLDKAQRTAVHESIRNRFDGRLSSSTKTTDGKQVISVVRAQGNNQRKRKIWPSDRPDFCHFTLYKENKDTQEALALVAKFSGLKQSCFRTAGTKDRRALTSQRVCVYRVEDKRLAGLNSRLRGIQLGDFCYSPDDIGLGDLWGNRFVIVLRNLTGFSDQSQISHSVDKWTSEGFVNYYGGQRFGTGSVSTHDVGRRILKGEWKEAVELVLTPRDNAVGLDEALGVWKKTGSAADAFSCLPSAMRFASVEGQLLAGLKKASVDGNVNYRLAFNSLSRNSRSLYVHSYQSYIWNKVTSMRIKKMGKKVLPGDLIFENDDRKSTTKVTDVNAQGLDHHKICLPLPSESMEMPDNEIGQWYLDLLAEDGLTPDAFGKLEADFVVGGAVRALFVKPTDVEYSLCRYDDATVPLTDSDLDLLAGRTHTENAPEGRFFALRLAFSLPAGCYATMALRELTRTDMSKRNQMSLNDYATEPKNDLENKNDSENGKVEEMLEENVIADVSES
;
A
#
# COMPACT_ATOMS: atom_id res chain seq x y z
N MET A 1 7.65 21.80 -8.49
CA MET A 1 7.14 20.95 -7.38
C MET A 1 8.16 19.90 -7.00
N GLU A 2 8.68 19.11 -7.94
CA GLU A 2 9.74 18.12 -7.63
C GLU A 2 11.01 18.75 -7.04
N SER A 3 11.42 19.91 -7.57
CA SER A 3 12.51 20.74 -7.04
C SER A 3 12.35 21.10 -5.56
N ASP A 4 11.11 21.36 -5.13
CA ASP A 4 10.78 21.77 -3.77
C ASP A 4 11.01 20.63 -2.78
N PHE A 5 11.08 19.39 -3.27
CA PHE A 5 11.40 18.17 -2.53
C PHE A 5 12.81 17.65 -2.79
N GLY A 6 13.68 18.47 -3.39
CA GLY A 6 15.07 18.11 -3.67
C GLY A 6 15.23 17.06 -4.77
N ILE A 7 14.27 16.92 -5.68
CA ILE A 7 14.32 15.97 -6.81
C ILE A 7 14.73 16.75 -8.06
N THR A 8 16.02 16.72 -8.42
CA THR A 8 16.55 17.54 -9.51
C THR A 8 17.30 16.75 -10.57
N GLU A 9 18.13 15.79 -10.16
CA GLU A 9 19.06 15.14 -11.07
C GLU A 9 18.44 13.91 -11.78
N PHE A 10 19.16 13.41 -12.78
CA PHE A 10 18.83 12.22 -13.56
C PHE A 10 20.08 11.34 -13.72
N VAL A 11 19.88 10.06 -14.02
CA VAL A 11 21.00 9.13 -14.27
C VAL A 11 21.55 9.30 -15.67
N SER A 12 20.68 9.31 -16.66
CA SER A 12 21.05 9.33 -18.07
C SER A 12 20.92 10.73 -18.66
N ASP A 13 21.24 10.87 -19.94
CA ASP A 13 20.81 11.99 -20.77
C ASP A 13 19.88 11.40 -21.83
N LEU A 14 18.58 11.38 -21.52
CA LEU A 14 17.51 10.88 -22.39
C LEU A 14 16.72 12.06 -22.93
N PRO A 15 16.20 11.99 -24.17
CA PRO A 15 15.30 13.01 -24.68
C PRO A 15 13.99 13.03 -23.90
N GLU A 16 13.33 14.19 -23.87
CA GLU A 16 12.01 14.31 -23.27
C GLU A 16 10.96 13.56 -24.10
N LEU A 17 10.10 12.83 -23.40
CA LEU A 17 8.97 12.10 -23.96
C LEU A 17 7.71 12.57 -23.24
N GLY A 18 6.96 13.49 -23.86
CA GLY A 18 5.71 13.99 -23.30
C GLY A 18 4.71 12.85 -23.17
N CYS A 19 4.05 12.73 -22.01
CA CYS A 19 3.06 11.69 -21.77
C CYS A 19 2.09 12.03 -20.64
N VAL A 20 1.00 11.27 -20.56
CA VAL A 20 -0.04 11.35 -19.54
C VAL A 20 -0.06 10.06 -18.72
N LEU A 21 0.24 10.19 -17.43
CA LEU A 21 0.22 9.10 -16.46
C LEU A 21 -1.09 9.09 -15.66
N LYS A 22 -1.62 7.88 -15.41
CA LYS A 22 -2.84 7.68 -14.63
C LYS A 22 -4.00 8.54 -15.16
N GLN A 23 -4.21 8.62 -16.48
CA GLN A 23 -5.45 9.23 -16.99
C GLN A 23 -6.65 8.46 -16.43
N ARG A 24 -6.56 7.13 -16.47
CA ARG A 24 -7.46 6.21 -15.76
C ARG A 24 -6.69 5.48 -14.66
N PHE A 25 -7.40 5.05 -13.61
CA PHE A 25 -6.78 4.21 -12.59
C PHE A 25 -6.44 2.79 -13.11
N GLN A 26 -7.10 2.36 -14.20
CA GLN A 26 -6.81 1.10 -14.90
C GLN A 26 -5.47 1.13 -15.65
N ASP A 27 -4.96 2.32 -16.00
CA ASP A 27 -3.66 2.48 -16.68
C ASP A 27 -2.47 2.25 -15.74
N PHE A 28 -2.73 1.93 -14.47
CA PHE A 28 -1.70 1.77 -13.45
C PHE A 28 -2.03 0.54 -12.59
N ILE A 29 -1.40 -0.59 -12.93
CA ILE A 29 -1.56 -1.86 -12.22
C ILE A 29 -0.33 -2.11 -11.36
N VAL A 30 -0.54 -2.54 -10.12
CA VAL A 30 0.52 -2.91 -9.17
C VAL A 30 0.27 -4.31 -8.63
N ARG A 31 1.17 -5.23 -8.90
CA ARG A 31 1.14 -6.59 -8.37
C ARG A 31 2.30 -6.75 -7.39
N GLU A 32 2.01 -7.16 -6.17
CA GLU A 32 3.05 -7.46 -5.18
C GLU A 32 3.95 -8.59 -5.66
N ILE A 33 5.24 -8.55 -5.33
CA ILE A 33 6.18 -9.65 -5.53
C ILE A 33 6.57 -10.17 -4.15
N SER A 34 6.16 -11.39 -3.86
CA SER A 34 6.50 -12.08 -2.61
C SER A 34 8.01 -12.35 -2.50
N LEU A 35 8.50 -12.66 -1.30
CA LEU A 35 9.94 -12.90 -1.05
C LEU A 35 10.52 -14.07 -1.86
N ASP A 36 9.68 -15.03 -2.25
CA ASP A 36 10.00 -16.15 -3.12
C ASP A 36 10.04 -15.79 -4.63
N GLY A 37 9.80 -14.51 -4.97
CA GLY A 37 9.73 -14.03 -6.34
C GLY A 37 8.36 -14.19 -7.00
N THR A 38 7.35 -14.72 -6.30
CA THR A 38 6.02 -14.90 -6.87
C THR A 38 5.33 -13.55 -7.10
N VAL A 39 4.96 -13.25 -8.35
CA VAL A 39 4.11 -12.12 -8.70
C VAL A 39 2.67 -12.44 -8.30
N VAL A 40 2.14 -11.72 -7.31
CA VAL A 40 0.78 -11.87 -6.79
C VAL A 40 -0.22 -11.33 -7.82
N GLN A 41 -0.94 -12.25 -8.44
CA GLN A 41 -2.03 -11.97 -9.37
C GLN A 41 -3.25 -12.75 -8.91
N LEU A 42 -4.42 -12.14 -8.97
CA LEU A 42 -5.67 -12.83 -8.67
C LEU A 42 -5.98 -13.85 -9.78
N ARG A 43 -5.86 -15.15 -9.48
CA ARG A 43 -6.01 -16.24 -10.47
C ARG A 43 -7.27 -17.08 -10.30
N LYS A 44 -7.89 -17.07 -9.12
CA LYS A 44 -9.16 -17.76 -8.83
C LYS A 44 -10.03 -16.89 -7.94
N LYS A 45 -11.32 -16.77 -8.28
CA LYS A 45 -12.32 -16.12 -7.40
C LYS A 45 -12.89 -17.14 -6.44
N GLY A 46 -12.96 -16.79 -5.16
CA GLY A 46 -13.54 -17.67 -4.14
C GLY A 46 -12.65 -18.87 -3.79
N VAL A 47 -13.23 -19.87 -3.14
CA VAL A 47 -12.53 -21.09 -2.72
C VAL A 47 -12.45 -22.07 -3.88
N SER A 48 -11.33 -22.76 -4.07
CA SER A 48 -11.22 -23.87 -5.01
C SER A 48 -12.23 -24.96 -4.67
N GLU A 49 -12.95 -25.47 -5.68
CA GLU A 49 -13.71 -26.71 -5.55
C GLU A 49 -12.73 -27.88 -5.41
N GLU A 50 -12.21 -28.10 -4.20
CA GLU A 50 -11.68 -29.40 -3.83
C GLU A 50 -12.53 -29.98 -2.74
N LYS A 51 -12.91 -31.24 -3.00
CA LYS A 51 -13.81 -32.17 -2.31
C LYS A 51 -14.69 -31.46 -1.32
N LYS A 52 -16.02 -31.50 -1.56
CA LYS A 52 -17.00 -31.53 -0.46
C LYS A 52 -16.27 -32.18 0.70
N ASP A 53 -15.91 -31.39 1.72
CA ASP A 53 -15.80 -31.93 3.06
C ASP A 53 -17.08 -32.73 3.08
N SER A 54 -16.95 -34.07 2.99
CA SER A 54 -18.09 -34.93 3.13
C SER A 54 -18.80 -34.29 4.30
N GLU A 55 -20.09 -34.03 4.15
CA GLU A 55 -20.95 -34.00 5.31
C GLU A 55 -20.62 -35.32 6.02
N ALA A 56 -19.58 -35.29 6.84
CA ALA A 56 -19.30 -36.25 7.85
C ALA A 56 -20.48 -35.96 8.74
N SER A 57 -21.56 -36.67 8.40
CA SER A 57 -22.65 -36.97 9.28
C SER A 57 -22.04 -36.97 10.66
N SER A 58 -22.40 -35.95 11.44
CA SER A 58 -21.86 -35.67 12.77
C SER A 58 -22.23 -36.76 13.79
N GLN A 59 -22.51 -37.96 13.32
CA GLN A 59 -22.79 -39.18 14.06
C GLN A 59 -21.52 -39.99 14.39
N SER A 60 -20.34 -39.63 13.89
CA SER A 60 -19.12 -40.45 14.04
C SER A 60 -18.12 -39.98 15.11
N ALA A 61 -18.46 -39.02 15.97
CA ALA A 61 -17.63 -38.75 17.15
C ALA A 61 -17.93 -39.83 18.20
N ASP A 62 -16.97 -40.71 18.44
CA ASP A 62 -17.10 -41.72 19.49
C ASP A 62 -17.11 -41.04 20.87
N LEU A 63 -18.06 -41.49 21.69
CA LEU A 63 -18.03 -41.19 23.12
C LEU A 63 -16.84 -41.96 23.72
N PRO A 64 -16.14 -41.43 24.73
CA PRO A 64 -14.98 -42.10 25.28
C PRO A 64 -15.32 -43.52 25.73
N ASP A 65 -14.47 -44.50 25.42
CA ASP A 65 -14.71 -45.94 25.66
C ASP A 65 -15.00 -46.30 27.12
N PHE A 66 -14.64 -45.43 28.06
CA PHE A 66 -14.89 -45.59 29.49
C PHE A 66 -16.31 -45.19 29.92
N LEU A 67 -17.15 -44.65 29.03
CA LEU A 67 -18.54 -44.37 29.34
C LEU A 67 -19.38 -45.66 29.22
N PRO A 68 -20.21 -45.99 30.23
CA PRO A 68 -21.10 -47.14 30.15
C PRO A 68 -22.06 -47.05 28.95
N SER A 69 -22.32 -48.18 28.28
CA SER A 69 -23.23 -48.24 27.13
C SER A 69 -24.65 -47.75 27.45
N GLU A 70 -25.08 -47.90 28.70
CA GLU A 70 -26.34 -47.35 29.21
C GLU A 70 -26.38 -45.81 29.15
N THR A 71 -25.27 -45.15 29.49
CA THR A 71 -25.13 -43.69 29.42
C THR A 71 -25.20 -43.20 27.98
N ILE A 72 -24.56 -43.91 27.05
CA ILE A 72 -24.60 -43.59 25.62
C ILE A 72 -26.04 -43.62 25.10
N THR A 73 -26.76 -44.69 25.41
CA THR A 73 -28.18 -44.87 25.04
C THR A 73 -29.06 -43.75 25.63
N ALA A 74 -28.82 -43.38 26.89
CA ALA A 74 -29.54 -42.30 27.56
C ALA A 74 -29.28 -40.92 26.91
N LEU A 75 -28.04 -40.65 26.49
CA LEU A 75 -27.70 -39.42 25.77
C LEU A 75 -28.34 -39.35 24.38
N GLU A 76 -28.38 -40.48 23.65
CA GLU A 76 -29.06 -40.58 22.37
C GLU A 76 -30.57 -40.32 22.50
N ALA A 77 -31.21 -40.92 23.50
CA ALA A 77 -32.61 -40.65 23.82
C ALA A 77 -32.84 -39.18 24.20
N LEU A 78 -31.95 -38.60 25.01
CA LEU A 78 -32.03 -37.20 25.43
C LEU A 78 -31.92 -36.23 24.25
N SER A 79 -31.15 -36.57 23.21
CA SER A 79 -30.98 -35.74 22.01
C SER A 79 -32.29 -35.55 21.21
N SER A 80 -33.22 -36.50 21.33
CA SER A 80 -34.52 -36.51 20.66
C SER A 80 -35.68 -36.13 21.60
N GLU A 81 -35.41 -35.93 22.89
CA GLU A 81 -36.41 -35.69 23.93
C GLU A 81 -37.02 -34.28 23.87
N LYS A 82 -38.34 -34.16 23.95
CA LYS A 82 -39.04 -32.86 23.85
C LYS A 82 -39.08 -32.07 25.17
N ASP A 83 -38.87 -32.74 26.30
CA ASP A 83 -38.79 -32.11 27.61
C ASP A 83 -37.37 -31.59 27.91
N PHE A 84 -37.22 -30.27 27.94
CA PHE A 84 -35.94 -29.60 28.22
C PHE A 84 -35.51 -29.67 29.68
N LYS A 85 -36.36 -30.16 30.59
CA LYS A 85 -36.03 -30.32 32.02
C LYS A 85 -35.34 -31.66 32.32
N LYS A 86 -35.40 -32.62 31.40
CA LYS A 86 -34.78 -33.93 31.56
C LYS A 86 -33.25 -33.80 31.49
N SER A 87 -32.56 -34.46 32.41
CA SER A 87 -31.10 -34.51 32.44
C SER A 87 -30.58 -35.95 32.50
N VAL A 88 -29.37 -36.14 32.01
CA VAL A 88 -28.58 -37.37 32.19
C VAL A 88 -27.34 -36.99 32.95
N ASP A 89 -27.13 -37.60 34.12
CA ASP A 89 -25.98 -37.32 34.98
C ASP A 89 -24.95 -38.43 34.84
N ILE A 90 -23.70 -38.05 34.55
CA ILE A 90 -22.57 -38.95 34.38
C ILE A 90 -21.68 -38.84 35.61
N ALA A 91 -21.56 -39.94 36.37
CA ALA A 91 -20.71 -39.98 37.56
C ALA A 91 -19.23 -39.77 37.21
N CYS A 92 -18.55 -38.89 37.94
CA CYS A 92 -17.14 -38.55 37.71
C CYS A 92 -16.21 -39.01 38.83
N GLU A 93 -16.64 -39.91 39.70
CA GLU A 93 -15.86 -40.38 40.87
C GLU A 93 -14.51 -41.00 40.46
N THR A 94 -14.45 -41.58 39.27
CA THR A 94 -13.26 -42.23 38.70
C THR A 94 -12.59 -41.39 37.60
N LEU A 95 -13.09 -40.18 37.31
CA LEU A 95 -12.63 -39.36 36.18
C LEU A 95 -11.74 -38.20 36.64
N ASP A 96 -10.56 -38.08 36.05
CA ASP A 96 -9.70 -36.94 36.25
C ASP A 96 -10.20 -35.67 35.49
N LYS A 97 -9.46 -34.57 35.58
CA LYS A 97 -9.83 -33.32 34.89
C LYS A 97 -9.76 -33.43 33.36
N ALA A 98 -8.80 -34.17 32.82
CA ALA A 98 -8.62 -34.35 31.38
C ALA A 98 -9.75 -35.23 30.80
N GLN A 99 -10.08 -36.33 31.48
CA GLN A 99 -11.17 -37.23 31.13
C GLN A 99 -12.54 -36.55 31.18
N ARG A 100 -12.81 -35.72 32.21
CA ARG A 100 -14.03 -34.90 32.25
C ARG A 100 -14.11 -33.92 31.09
N THR A 101 -12.99 -33.30 30.73
CA THR A 101 -12.92 -32.39 29.57
C THR A 101 -13.21 -33.16 28.28
N ALA A 102 -12.65 -34.35 28.11
CA ALA A 102 -12.92 -35.22 26.98
C ALA A 102 -14.42 -35.62 26.87
N VAL A 103 -15.08 -35.93 27.99
CA VAL A 103 -16.53 -36.22 28.01
C VAL A 103 -17.34 -35.00 27.52
N HIS A 104 -17.02 -33.79 27.98
CA HIS A 104 -17.68 -32.57 27.51
C HIS A 104 -17.49 -32.35 26.00
N GLU A 105 -16.27 -32.56 25.50
CA GLU A 105 -15.95 -32.42 24.08
C GLU A 105 -16.66 -33.47 23.22
N SER A 106 -16.63 -34.74 23.60
CA SER A 106 -17.31 -35.83 22.88
C SER A 106 -18.82 -35.65 22.84
N ILE A 107 -19.47 -35.25 23.94
CA ILE A 107 -20.91 -34.96 23.96
C ILE A 107 -21.23 -33.79 23.02
N ARG A 108 -20.44 -32.72 23.06
CA ARG A 108 -20.65 -31.55 22.20
C ARG A 108 -20.48 -31.90 20.72
N ASN A 109 -19.48 -32.71 20.39
CA ASN A 109 -19.15 -33.11 19.02
C ASN A 109 -20.16 -34.12 18.46
N ARG A 110 -20.51 -35.17 19.20
CA ARG A 110 -21.45 -36.23 18.77
C ARG A 110 -22.89 -35.73 18.60
N PHE A 111 -23.33 -34.82 19.48
CA PHE A 111 -24.71 -34.34 19.47
C PHE A 111 -24.88 -32.98 18.81
N ASP A 112 -23.86 -32.50 18.09
CA ASP A 112 -23.91 -31.26 17.29
C ASP A 112 -24.32 -30.01 18.09
N GLY A 113 -24.03 -29.99 19.40
CA GLY A 113 -24.47 -28.92 20.32
C GLY A 113 -25.96 -28.95 20.71
N ARG A 114 -26.71 -30.00 20.36
CA ARG A 114 -28.10 -30.22 20.84
C ARG A 114 -28.17 -30.52 22.33
N LEU A 115 -27.09 -31.06 22.88
CA LEU A 115 -26.92 -31.31 24.31
C LEU A 115 -25.90 -30.33 24.90
N SER A 116 -26.18 -29.85 26.11
CA SER A 116 -25.31 -29.01 26.92
C SER A 116 -24.89 -29.80 28.15
N SER A 117 -23.58 -29.84 28.43
CA SER A 117 -23.01 -30.57 29.56
C SER A 117 -22.36 -29.59 30.55
N SER A 118 -22.60 -29.79 31.83
CA SER A 118 -22.06 -28.96 32.93
C SER A 118 -21.65 -29.81 34.12
N THR A 119 -20.48 -29.57 34.68
CA THR A 119 -20.03 -30.25 35.91
C THR A 119 -20.71 -29.64 37.13
N LYS A 120 -21.37 -30.46 37.93
CA LYS A 120 -22.02 -30.08 39.19
C LYS A 120 -21.58 -31.01 40.31
N THR A 121 -21.71 -30.55 41.55
CA THR A 121 -21.56 -31.40 42.73
C THR A 121 -22.95 -31.69 43.27
N THR A 122 -23.34 -32.97 43.26
CA THR A 122 -24.63 -33.44 43.79
C THR A 122 -24.31 -34.47 44.87
N ASP A 123 -24.86 -34.30 46.08
CA ASP A 123 -24.64 -35.18 47.23
C ASP A 123 -23.16 -35.47 47.54
N GLY A 124 -22.30 -34.44 47.41
CA GLY A 124 -20.86 -34.54 47.67
C GLY A 124 -20.04 -35.22 46.56
N LYS A 125 -20.68 -35.66 45.47
CA LYS A 125 -20.06 -36.33 44.33
C LYS A 125 -20.07 -35.42 43.10
N GLN A 126 -18.98 -35.41 42.33
CA GLN A 126 -18.92 -34.66 41.08
C GLN A 126 -19.61 -35.45 39.96
N VAL A 127 -20.52 -34.79 39.25
CA VAL A 127 -21.28 -35.35 38.12
C VAL A 127 -21.25 -34.38 36.94
N ILE A 128 -21.18 -34.91 35.71
CA ILE A 128 -21.45 -34.13 34.49
C ILE A 128 -22.93 -34.27 34.18
N SER A 129 -23.69 -33.19 34.40
CA SER A 129 -25.11 -33.12 34.10
C SER A 129 -25.32 -32.63 32.68
N VAL A 130 -25.99 -33.45 31.88
CA VAL A 130 -26.25 -33.21 30.45
C VAL A 130 -27.74 -32.93 30.26
N VAL A 131 -28.07 -31.81 29.64
CA VAL A 131 -29.45 -31.38 29.34
C VAL A 131 -29.58 -31.00 27.88
N ARG A 132 -30.81 -30.95 27.36
CA ARG A 132 -31.06 -30.39 26.02
C ARG A 132 -30.77 -28.89 26.02
N ALA A 133 -30.00 -28.40 25.05
CA ALA A 133 -29.67 -26.99 24.94
C ALA A 133 -30.92 -26.14 24.58
N GLN A 134 -31.15 -25.04 25.31
CA GLN A 134 -32.24 -24.08 25.05
C GLN A 134 -31.72 -22.78 24.38
N GLY A 135 -32.42 -22.31 23.34
CA GLY A 135 -32.24 -20.97 22.73
C GLY A 135 -30.99 -20.79 21.86
N ASN A 136 -30.81 -19.55 21.35
CA ASN A 136 -29.75 -19.06 20.44
C ASN A 136 -28.28 -19.30 20.88
N ASN A 137 -28.05 -20.06 21.97
CA ASN A 137 -26.75 -20.53 22.42
C ASN A 137 -26.19 -21.71 21.61
N GLN A 138 -26.85 -22.10 20.52
CA GLN A 138 -26.31 -23.00 19.48
C GLN A 138 -25.16 -22.38 18.65
N ARG A 139 -24.54 -21.28 19.10
CA ARG A 139 -23.26 -20.85 18.50
C ARG A 139 -22.20 -21.85 18.93
N LYS A 140 -22.07 -22.95 18.17
CA LYS A 140 -20.89 -23.82 18.20
C LYS A 140 -19.68 -22.90 18.24
N ARG A 141 -18.87 -22.99 19.30
CA ARG A 141 -17.52 -22.45 19.25
C ARG A 141 -16.81 -23.33 18.23
N LYS A 142 -16.78 -22.88 16.97
CA LYS A 142 -16.18 -23.62 15.86
C LYS A 142 -14.71 -23.82 16.22
N ILE A 143 -14.33 -25.06 16.50
CA ILE A 143 -12.95 -25.42 16.82
C ILE A 143 -12.17 -25.32 15.51
N TRP A 144 -11.04 -24.61 15.54
CA TRP A 144 -10.15 -24.56 14.39
C TRP A 144 -9.55 -25.96 14.17
N PRO A 145 -9.60 -26.53 12.95
CA PRO A 145 -9.06 -27.87 12.71
C PRO A 145 -7.58 -27.93 13.07
N SER A 146 -7.17 -28.95 13.82
CA SER A 146 -5.79 -29.10 14.32
C SER A 146 -4.77 -29.41 13.22
N ASP A 147 -5.23 -29.99 12.12
CA ASP A 147 -4.46 -30.29 10.91
C ASP A 147 -4.36 -29.09 9.96
N ARG A 148 -5.11 -28.02 10.22
CA ARG A 148 -5.13 -26.82 9.38
C ARG A 148 -4.20 -25.74 9.96
N PRO A 149 -3.26 -25.22 9.16
CA PRO A 149 -2.46 -24.08 9.59
C PRO A 149 -3.28 -22.88 10.04
N ASP A 150 -2.72 -22.10 10.95
CA ASP A 150 -3.47 -21.06 11.68
C ASP A 150 -3.79 -19.82 10.83
N PHE A 151 -3.05 -19.54 9.76
CA PHE A 151 -3.27 -18.34 8.93
C PHE A 151 -3.93 -18.69 7.60
N CYS A 152 -5.06 -18.03 7.32
CA CYS A 152 -5.67 -18.02 6.00
C CYS A 152 -5.04 -16.88 5.19
N HIS A 153 -4.32 -17.26 4.15
CA HIS A 153 -3.69 -16.37 3.17
C HIS A 153 -4.60 -16.24 1.96
N PHE A 154 -4.68 -15.05 1.37
CA PHE A 154 -5.48 -14.78 0.18
C PHE A 154 -4.96 -13.58 -0.61
N THR A 155 -5.24 -13.55 -1.91
CA THR A 155 -5.01 -12.37 -2.75
C THR A 155 -6.14 -11.37 -2.54
N LEU A 156 -5.77 -10.14 -2.17
CA LEU A 156 -6.65 -8.98 -2.19
C LEU A 156 -6.42 -8.21 -3.50
N TYR A 157 -7.40 -8.26 -4.39
CA TYR A 157 -7.48 -7.36 -5.54
C TYR A 157 -8.38 -6.17 -5.19
N LYS A 158 -7.93 -4.94 -5.48
CA LYS A 158 -8.70 -3.72 -5.23
C LYS A 158 -8.59 -2.71 -6.38
N GLU A 159 -9.67 -1.97 -6.61
CA GLU A 159 -9.79 -0.97 -7.67
C GLU A 159 -10.05 0.41 -7.06
N ASN A 160 -9.16 1.37 -7.33
CA ASN A 160 -9.32 2.76 -6.89
C ASN A 160 -9.58 2.93 -5.37
N LYS A 161 -8.93 2.11 -4.55
CA LYS A 161 -9.12 2.05 -3.09
C LYS A 161 -7.81 1.99 -2.35
N ASP A 162 -7.75 2.65 -1.20
CA ASP A 162 -6.62 2.46 -0.29
C ASP A 162 -6.65 1.05 0.34
N THR A 163 -5.48 0.53 0.69
CA THR A 163 -5.35 -0.82 1.28
C THR A 163 -6.09 -0.92 2.61
N GLN A 164 -5.96 0.09 3.47
CA GLN A 164 -6.61 0.12 4.77
C GLN A 164 -8.12 0.34 4.62
N GLU A 165 -8.56 1.15 3.65
CA GLU A 165 -9.98 1.29 3.30
C GLU A 165 -10.59 -0.04 2.87
N ALA A 166 -9.91 -0.78 1.99
CA ALA A 166 -10.37 -2.08 1.51
C ALA A 166 -10.47 -3.10 2.66
N LEU A 167 -9.44 -3.21 3.50
CA LEU A 167 -9.43 -4.11 4.65
C LEU A 167 -10.47 -3.73 5.71
N ALA A 168 -10.75 -2.44 5.92
CA ALA A 168 -11.81 -1.99 6.81
C ALA A 168 -13.20 -2.49 6.36
N LEU A 169 -13.46 -2.51 5.04
CA LEU A 169 -14.70 -3.05 4.48
C LEU A 169 -14.77 -4.58 4.63
N VAL A 170 -13.68 -5.29 4.34
CA VAL A 170 -13.59 -6.75 4.56
C VAL A 170 -13.79 -7.09 6.03
N ALA A 171 -13.16 -6.36 6.94
CA ALA A 171 -13.31 -6.51 8.39
C ALA A 171 -14.76 -6.27 8.83
N LYS A 172 -15.38 -5.19 8.37
CA LYS A 172 -16.78 -4.88 8.68
C LYS A 172 -17.74 -5.98 8.24
N PHE A 173 -17.62 -6.48 7.01
CA PHE A 173 -18.55 -7.49 6.49
C PHE A 173 -18.24 -8.91 6.97
N SER A 174 -17.01 -9.19 7.34
CA SER A 174 -16.66 -10.44 8.03
C SER A 174 -17.04 -10.41 9.51
N GLY A 175 -17.19 -9.24 10.14
CA GLY A 175 -17.39 -9.12 11.60
C GLY A 175 -16.09 -9.29 12.39
N LEU A 176 -14.97 -8.85 11.81
CA LEU A 176 -13.63 -8.91 12.40
C LEU A 176 -13.08 -7.49 12.62
N LYS A 177 -11.99 -7.38 13.37
CA LYS A 177 -11.24 -6.13 13.49
C LYS A 177 -10.28 -6.02 12.31
N GLN A 178 -10.06 -4.80 11.81
CA GLN A 178 -9.10 -4.54 10.74
C GLN A 178 -7.68 -5.00 11.09
N SER A 179 -7.27 -4.86 12.37
CA SER A 179 -5.97 -5.30 12.87
C SER A 179 -5.75 -6.82 12.82
N CYS A 180 -6.79 -7.61 12.53
CA CYS A 180 -6.65 -9.04 12.30
C CYS A 180 -6.07 -9.37 10.92
N PHE A 181 -6.12 -8.45 9.97
CA PHE A 181 -5.61 -8.62 8.62
C PHE A 181 -4.19 -8.06 8.53
N ARG A 182 -3.23 -8.87 8.09
CA ARG A 182 -1.83 -8.46 7.92
C ARG A 182 -1.43 -8.45 6.46
N THR A 183 -0.55 -7.53 6.10
CA THR A 183 -0.08 -7.27 4.74
C THR A 183 1.39 -6.88 4.75
N ALA A 184 2.13 -7.21 3.70
CA ALA A 184 3.54 -6.84 3.59
C ALA A 184 3.76 -5.33 3.34
N GLY A 185 2.74 -4.63 2.84
CA GLY A 185 2.75 -3.18 2.68
C GLY A 185 1.43 -2.65 2.13
N THR A 186 1.33 -1.32 2.04
CA THR A 186 0.22 -0.65 1.38
C THR A 186 0.50 -0.48 -0.11
N LYS A 187 -0.56 -0.52 -0.93
CA LYS A 187 -0.50 -0.27 -2.37
C LYS A 187 -1.28 0.98 -2.74
N ASP A 188 -0.95 1.57 -3.90
CA ASP A 188 -1.57 2.76 -4.46
C ASP A 188 -3.10 2.74 -4.39
N ARG A 189 -3.70 3.87 -3.98
CA ARG A 189 -5.15 4.06 -4.05
C ARG A 189 -5.64 4.12 -5.50
N ARG A 190 -5.11 5.06 -6.30
CA ARG A 190 -5.54 5.30 -7.69
C ARG A 190 -4.81 4.34 -8.64
N ALA A 191 -5.16 3.07 -8.53
CA ALA A 191 -4.58 1.96 -9.28
C ALA A 191 -5.51 0.74 -9.25
N LEU A 192 -5.20 -0.27 -10.06
CA LEU A 192 -5.62 -1.65 -9.83
C LEU A 192 -4.48 -2.36 -9.09
N THR A 193 -4.75 -3.00 -7.95
CA THR A 193 -3.66 -3.60 -7.18
C THR A 193 -3.99 -4.97 -6.65
N SER A 194 -3.02 -5.88 -6.70
CA SER A 194 -3.08 -7.23 -6.14
C SER A 194 -1.97 -7.43 -5.12
N GLN A 195 -2.34 -7.86 -3.91
CA GLN A 195 -1.39 -8.09 -2.82
C GLN A 195 -1.81 -9.28 -1.97
N ARG A 196 -0.85 -9.91 -1.29
CA ARG A 196 -1.12 -10.98 -0.34
C ARG A 196 -1.58 -10.40 1.00
N VAL A 197 -2.57 -11.06 1.60
CA VAL A 197 -3.11 -10.73 2.92
C VAL A 197 -3.24 -12.03 3.71
N CYS A 198 -2.96 -11.99 5.01
CA CYS A 198 -3.27 -13.11 5.92
C CYS A 198 -4.21 -12.69 7.05
N VAL A 199 -4.92 -13.67 7.60
CA VAL A 199 -5.77 -13.50 8.78
C VAL A 199 -5.76 -14.76 9.65
N TYR A 200 -5.67 -14.57 10.96
CA TYR A 200 -5.56 -15.68 11.94
C TYR A 200 -6.91 -16.38 12.16
N ARG A 201 -6.94 -17.69 11.93
CA ARG A 201 -8.05 -18.63 12.19
C ARG A 201 -9.39 -18.18 11.62
N VAL A 202 -9.39 -17.78 10.35
CA VAL A 202 -10.61 -17.44 9.61
C VAL A 202 -10.73 -18.34 8.39
N GLU A 203 -11.89 -18.96 8.23
CA GLU A 203 -12.16 -19.83 7.09
C GLU A 203 -12.23 -19.05 5.78
N ASP A 204 -11.63 -19.62 4.73
CA ASP A 204 -11.68 -19.15 3.36
C ASP A 204 -13.13 -18.93 2.87
N LYS A 205 -14.05 -19.87 3.13
CA LYS A 205 -15.47 -19.79 2.77
C LYS A 205 -16.13 -18.53 3.34
N ARG A 206 -15.78 -18.11 4.56
CA ARG A 206 -16.30 -16.89 5.19
C ARG A 206 -15.84 -15.63 4.45
N LEU A 207 -14.61 -15.60 3.94
CA LEU A 207 -14.05 -14.47 3.20
C LEU A 207 -14.51 -14.47 1.74
N ALA A 208 -14.47 -15.62 1.08
CA ALA A 208 -14.93 -15.81 -0.29
C ALA A 208 -16.40 -15.39 -0.48
N GLY A 209 -17.26 -15.70 0.49
CA GLY A 209 -18.67 -15.32 0.49
C GLY A 209 -18.92 -13.80 0.53
N LEU A 210 -17.90 -12.98 0.80
CA LEU A 210 -18.01 -11.52 0.82
C LEU A 210 -17.91 -10.89 -0.56
N ASN A 211 -17.38 -11.59 -1.57
CA ASN A 211 -17.09 -11.04 -2.90
C ASN A 211 -18.31 -10.40 -3.56
N SER A 212 -19.51 -10.96 -3.37
CA SER A 212 -20.77 -10.41 -3.92
C SER A 212 -21.17 -9.05 -3.31
N ARG A 213 -20.60 -8.67 -2.17
CA ARG A 213 -20.91 -7.43 -1.42
C ARG A 213 -19.80 -6.39 -1.50
N LEU A 214 -18.64 -6.77 -2.02
CA LEU A 214 -17.41 -5.99 -2.00
C LEU A 214 -17.21 -5.28 -3.35
N ARG A 215 -17.78 -4.08 -3.51
CA ARG A 215 -17.61 -3.31 -4.76
C ARG A 215 -16.17 -2.84 -4.94
N GLY A 216 -15.56 -3.17 -6.08
CA GLY A 216 -14.18 -2.83 -6.42
C GLY A 216 -13.14 -3.56 -5.56
N ILE A 217 -13.52 -4.66 -4.91
CA ILE A 217 -12.63 -5.52 -4.11
C ILE A 217 -12.96 -6.98 -4.43
N GLN A 218 -11.96 -7.79 -4.67
CA GLN A 218 -12.12 -9.22 -4.93
C GLN A 218 -11.09 -10.00 -4.10
N LEU A 219 -11.57 -11.04 -3.40
CA LEU A 219 -10.78 -11.95 -2.59
C LEU A 219 -10.71 -13.32 -3.28
N GLY A 220 -9.52 -13.91 -3.31
CA GLY A 220 -9.28 -15.19 -3.98
C GLY A 220 -7.93 -15.79 -3.65
N ASP A 221 -7.56 -16.84 -4.38
CA ASP A 221 -6.31 -17.60 -4.20
C ASP A 221 -6.03 -17.96 -2.72
N PHE A 222 -7.08 -18.47 -2.06
CA PHE A 222 -7.02 -18.85 -0.65
C PHE A 222 -6.07 -20.03 -0.44
N CYS A 223 -5.24 -19.95 0.59
CA CYS A 223 -4.44 -21.06 1.09
C CYS A 223 -4.24 -20.93 2.61
N TYR A 224 -3.85 -22.02 3.26
CA TYR A 224 -3.50 -22.03 4.67
C TYR A 224 -2.00 -22.14 4.86
N SER A 225 -1.43 -21.30 5.73
CA SER A 225 0.00 -21.27 6.04
C SER A 225 0.22 -21.20 7.55
N PRO A 226 1.31 -21.80 8.09
CA PRO A 226 1.69 -21.60 9.48
C PRO A 226 2.20 -20.18 9.75
N ASP A 227 2.72 -19.51 8.73
CA ASP A 227 3.37 -18.20 8.86
C ASP A 227 2.38 -17.05 8.69
N ASP A 228 2.61 -15.96 9.40
CA ASP A 228 1.90 -14.71 9.21
C ASP A 228 2.57 -13.85 8.10
N ILE A 229 2.17 -12.59 8.00
CA ILE A 229 2.79 -11.62 7.09
C ILE A 229 3.14 -10.38 7.90
N GLY A 230 4.43 -10.08 8.01
CA GLY A 230 4.99 -8.88 8.57
C GLY A 230 5.09 -7.74 7.55
N LEU A 231 5.19 -6.51 8.05
CA LEU A 231 5.48 -5.35 7.20
C LEU A 231 6.90 -5.50 6.64
N GLY A 232 7.05 -5.41 5.32
CA GLY A 232 8.33 -5.63 4.64
C GLY A 232 8.52 -7.04 4.07
N ASP A 233 7.58 -7.97 4.27
CA ASP A 233 7.64 -9.35 3.75
C ASP A 233 7.29 -9.44 2.25
N LEU A 234 7.93 -8.58 1.45
CA LEU A 234 7.82 -8.56 0.00
C LEU A 234 9.18 -8.19 -0.59
N TRP A 235 9.51 -8.77 -1.74
CA TRP A 235 10.66 -8.31 -2.50
C TRP A 235 10.39 -6.92 -3.08
N GLY A 236 9.19 -6.69 -3.60
CA GLY A 236 8.86 -5.47 -4.33
C GLY A 236 7.51 -5.51 -5.02
N ASN A 237 7.40 -4.81 -6.15
CA ASN A 237 6.16 -4.74 -6.91
C ASN A 237 6.45 -4.80 -8.42
N ARG A 238 5.62 -5.57 -9.14
CA ARG A 238 5.50 -5.57 -10.59
C ARG A 238 4.49 -4.49 -10.99
N PHE A 239 4.95 -3.52 -11.76
CA PHE A 239 4.13 -2.47 -12.34
C PHE A 239 3.74 -2.85 -13.76
N VAL A 240 2.49 -2.60 -14.14
CA VAL A 240 2.04 -2.58 -15.55
C VAL A 240 1.34 -1.24 -15.76
N ILE A 241 1.97 -0.39 -16.56
CA ILE A 241 1.61 1.02 -16.69
C ILE A 241 1.40 1.36 -18.16
N VAL A 242 0.37 2.18 -18.42
CA VAL A 242 0.14 2.79 -19.72
C VAL A 242 0.46 4.28 -19.61
N LEU A 243 1.44 4.73 -20.38
CA LEU A 243 1.71 6.14 -20.61
C LEU A 243 0.94 6.56 -21.87
N ARG A 244 -0.08 7.41 -21.69
CA ARG A 244 -0.96 7.85 -22.77
C ARG A 244 -0.44 9.12 -23.43
N ASN A 245 -0.95 9.40 -24.62
CA ASN A 245 -0.66 10.61 -25.41
C ASN A 245 0.85 10.90 -25.49
N LEU A 246 1.61 9.90 -25.97
CA LEU A 246 3.04 10.09 -26.19
C LEU A 246 3.27 11.17 -27.23
N THR A 247 4.20 12.07 -26.94
CA THR A 247 4.64 13.18 -27.81
C THR A 247 6.13 13.42 -27.65
N GLY A 248 6.75 14.21 -28.52
CA GLY A 248 8.17 14.57 -28.40
C GLY A 248 9.16 13.52 -28.95
N PHE A 249 8.71 12.62 -29.82
CA PHE A 249 9.56 11.62 -30.49
C PHE A 249 9.42 11.72 -32.01
N SER A 250 10.50 11.49 -32.76
CA SER A 250 10.49 11.48 -34.23
C SER A 250 9.93 10.17 -34.79
N ASP A 251 10.32 9.06 -34.18
CA ASP A 251 9.95 7.71 -34.60
C ASP A 251 9.96 6.74 -33.40
N GLN A 252 9.41 5.55 -33.61
CA GLN A 252 9.28 4.54 -32.55
C GLN A 252 10.63 4.00 -32.05
N SER A 253 11.70 4.07 -32.86
CA SER A 253 13.03 3.59 -32.47
C SER A 253 13.65 4.46 -31.38
N GLN A 254 13.33 5.76 -31.34
CA GLN A 254 13.72 6.65 -30.25
C GLN A 254 13.14 6.18 -28.91
N ILE A 255 11.88 5.72 -28.90
CA ILE A 255 11.24 5.19 -27.69
C ILE A 255 11.93 3.90 -27.25
N SER A 256 12.18 2.99 -28.19
CA SER A 256 12.92 1.75 -27.93
C SER A 256 14.29 2.03 -27.32
N HIS A 257 15.06 2.95 -27.91
CA HIS A 257 16.36 3.36 -27.39
C HIS A 257 16.28 3.93 -25.97
N SER A 258 15.28 4.78 -25.70
CA SER A 258 15.06 5.35 -24.36
C SER A 258 14.74 4.27 -23.33
N VAL A 259 13.90 3.29 -23.68
CA VAL A 259 13.56 2.16 -22.78
C VAL A 259 14.79 1.27 -22.54
N ASP A 260 15.59 0.96 -23.56
CA ASP A 260 16.80 0.14 -23.42
C ASP A 260 17.84 0.81 -22.52
N LYS A 261 18.09 2.11 -22.74
CA LYS A 261 19.02 2.89 -21.92
C LYS A 261 18.52 3.02 -20.48
N TRP A 262 17.24 3.32 -20.27
CA TRP A 262 16.62 3.35 -18.94
C TRP A 262 16.69 2.00 -18.22
N THR A 263 16.52 0.89 -18.93
CA THR A 263 16.62 -0.47 -18.37
C THR A 263 18.05 -0.78 -17.93
N SER A 264 19.03 -0.40 -18.74
CA SER A 264 20.45 -0.70 -18.48
C SER A 264 21.12 0.23 -17.46
N GLU A 265 20.77 1.52 -17.46
CA GLU A 265 21.33 2.55 -16.56
C GLU A 265 20.53 2.73 -15.27
N GLY A 266 19.22 2.43 -15.27
CA GLY A 266 18.35 2.62 -14.11
C GLY A 266 17.96 4.08 -13.89
N PHE A 267 17.60 4.41 -12.65
CA PHE A 267 17.11 5.72 -12.24
C PHE A 267 17.59 6.09 -10.83
N VAL A 268 17.51 7.38 -10.50
CA VAL A 268 17.81 7.88 -9.14
C VAL A 268 16.67 7.51 -8.21
N ASN A 269 16.99 6.86 -7.09
CA ASN A 269 15.99 6.29 -6.18
C ASN A 269 15.36 7.32 -5.22
N TYR A 270 14.96 8.48 -5.73
CA TYR A 270 14.30 9.53 -4.96
C TYR A 270 13.04 9.05 -4.23
N TYR A 271 12.72 9.71 -3.12
CA TYR A 271 11.37 9.69 -2.58
C TYR A 271 10.49 10.59 -3.44
N GLY A 272 9.45 10.02 -4.07
CA GLY A 272 8.54 10.78 -4.93
C GLY A 272 7.57 11.67 -4.15
N GLY A 273 6.87 12.58 -4.86
CA GLY A 273 5.95 13.57 -4.28
C GLY A 273 4.88 12.99 -3.34
N GLN A 274 4.45 11.74 -3.56
CA GLN A 274 3.49 11.05 -2.68
C GLN A 274 4.00 10.92 -1.23
N ARG A 275 5.32 10.84 -1.00
CA ARG A 275 5.93 10.77 0.33
C ARG A 275 5.72 12.04 1.15
N PHE A 276 5.60 13.18 0.47
CA PHE A 276 5.47 14.50 1.08
C PHE A 276 4.02 14.98 1.17
N GLY A 277 3.06 14.17 0.71
CA GLY A 277 1.64 14.50 0.66
C GLY A 277 1.25 15.23 -0.63
N THR A 278 -0.04 15.24 -0.95
CA THR A 278 -0.58 15.84 -2.20
C THR A 278 -1.31 17.16 -1.95
N GLY A 279 -1.20 17.75 -0.76
CA GLY A 279 -1.88 18.98 -0.35
C GLY A 279 -0.96 20.20 -0.31
N SER A 280 -1.51 21.34 0.09
CA SER A 280 -0.76 22.58 0.34
C SER A 280 0.18 22.50 1.56
N VAL A 281 -0.12 21.60 2.50
CA VAL A 281 0.73 21.34 3.67
C VAL A 281 1.71 20.23 3.34
N SER A 282 3.00 20.55 3.47
CA SER A 282 4.07 19.59 3.29
C SER A 282 4.21 18.68 4.51
N THR A 283 4.21 17.36 4.29
CA THR A 283 4.34 16.36 5.37
C THR A 283 5.72 16.45 6.05
N HIS A 284 6.77 16.82 5.30
CA HIS A 284 8.11 16.98 5.88
C HIS A 284 8.22 18.19 6.80
N ASP A 285 7.42 19.25 6.56
CA ASP A 285 7.40 20.42 7.44
C ASP A 285 6.84 20.07 8.82
N VAL A 286 5.77 19.26 8.86
CA VAL A 286 5.23 18.73 10.11
C VAL A 286 6.30 17.90 10.83
N GLY A 287 7.03 17.04 10.09
CA GLY A 287 8.15 16.25 10.63
C GLY A 287 9.25 17.11 11.24
N ARG A 288 9.63 18.20 10.56
CA ARG A 288 10.60 19.18 11.05
C ARG A 288 10.14 19.82 12.36
N ARG A 289 8.88 20.28 12.45
CA ARG A 289 8.32 20.86 13.70
C ARG A 289 8.33 19.85 14.85
N ILE A 290 8.01 18.58 14.57
CA ILE A 290 8.05 17.50 15.57
C ILE A 290 9.47 17.31 16.10
N LEU A 291 10.49 17.25 15.23
CA LEU A 291 11.89 17.10 15.61
C LEU A 291 12.40 18.27 16.47
N LYS A 292 11.90 19.49 16.22
CA LYS A 292 12.20 20.69 17.00
C LYS A 292 11.44 20.76 18.33
N GLY A 293 10.48 19.86 18.57
CA GLY A 293 9.59 19.93 19.74
C GLY A 293 8.51 21.01 19.65
N GLU A 294 8.29 21.57 18.46
CA GLU A 294 7.29 22.60 18.13
C GLU A 294 5.91 21.94 17.91
N TRP A 295 5.39 21.31 18.96
CA TRP A 295 4.19 20.46 18.88
C TRP A 295 2.92 21.21 18.51
N LYS A 296 2.77 22.46 18.97
CA LYS A 296 1.62 23.29 18.66
C LYS A 296 1.57 23.55 17.15
N GLU A 297 2.69 23.98 16.60
CA GLU A 297 2.86 24.29 15.19
C GLU A 297 2.68 23.04 14.32
N ALA A 298 3.20 21.89 14.76
CA ALA A 298 2.99 20.62 14.08
C ALA A 298 1.49 20.28 13.98
N VAL A 299 0.74 20.45 15.07
CA VAL A 299 -0.72 20.22 15.11
C VAL A 299 -1.47 21.21 14.22
N GLU A 300 -1.12 22.50 14.30
CA GLU A 300 -1.73 23.55 13.48
C GLU A 300 -1.51 23.33 11.98
N LEU A 301 -0.32 22.89 11.58
CA LEU A 301 -0.02 22.52 10.21
C LEU A 301 -0.90 21.36 9.73
N VAL A 302 -1.06 20.29 10.51
CA VAL A 302 -1.93 19.15 10.16
C VAL A 302 -3.39 19.59 9.99
N LEU A 303 -3.86 20.52 10.83
CA LEU A 303 -5.24 21.02 10.82
C LEU A 303 -5.45 22.26 9.94
N THR A 304 -4.48 22.59 9.08
CA THR A 304 -4.61 23.73 8.16
C THR A 304 -5.64 23.41 7.06
N PRO A 305 -6.66 24.28 6.83
CA PRO A 305 -7.61 24.11 5.73
C PRO A 305 -6.91 24.03 4.37
N ARG A 306 -7.41 23.17 3.47
CA ARG A 306 -6.81 22.91 2.15
C ARG A 306 -7.89 22.62 1.12
N ASP A 307 -7.65 23.02 -0.13
CA ASP A 307 -8.65 23.05 -1.21
C ASP A 307 -9.25 21.69 -1.61
N ASN A 308 -8.64 20.58 -1.17
CA ASN A 308 -9.03 19.21 -1.53
C ASN A 308 -9.41 18.35 -0.31
N ALA A 309 -9.82 18.95 0.82
CA ALA A 309 -10.10 18.21 2.05
C ALA A 309 -11.53 17.68 2.14
N VAL A 310 -11.97 16.92 1.12
CA VAL A 310 -13.35 16.40 1.01
C VAL A 310 -13.84 15.78 2.32
N GLY A 311 -14.86 16.40 2.93
CA GLY A 311 -15.47 15.95 4.18
C GLY A 311 -14.76 16.41 5.45
N LEU A 312 -13.74 17.25 5.35
CA LEU A 312 -13.00 17.89 6.45
C LEU A 312 -13.09 19.43 6.40
N ASP A 313 -13.42 20.01 5.25
CA ASP A 313 -13.34 21.46 4.99
C ASP A 313 -14.03 22.32 6.06
N GLU A 314 -15.26 21.95 6.44
CA GLU A 314 -16.03 22.64 7.46
C GLU A 314 -15.34 22.58 8.83
N ALA A 315 -14.93 21.39 9.27
CA ALA A 315 -14.27 21.18 10.56
C ALA A 315 -12.95 21.93 10.66
N LEU A 316 -12.12 21.89 9.60
CA LEU A 316 -10.86 22.63 9.55
C LEU A 316 -11.09 24.14 9.52
N GLY A 317 -12.15 24.59 8.82
CA GLY A 317 -12.58 25.99 8.84
C GLY A 317 -13.00 26.47 10.23
N VAL A 318 -13.74 25.66 10.99
CA VAL A 318 -14.11 25.95 12.38
C VAL A 318 -12.87 26.00 13.27
N TRP A 319 -11.97 25.04 13.16
CA TRP A 319 -10.70 25.04 13.88
C TRP A 319 -9.90 26.33 13.64
N LYS A 320 -9.71 26.70 12.37
CA LYS A 320 -8.96 27.93 12.01
C LYS A 320 -9.58 29.21 12.58
N LYS A 321 -10.91 29.28 12.69
CA LYS A 321 -11.62 30.47 13.18
C LYS A 321 -11.67 30.55 14.71
N THR A 322 -11.79 29.41 15.38
CA THR A 322 -12.18 29.37 16.81
C THR A 322 -11.09 28.79 17.71
N GLY A 323 -10.17 27.97 17.19
CA GLY A 323 -9.26 27.15 17.99
C GLY A 323 -9.97 26.06 18.80
N SER A 324 -11.29 25.88 18.64
CA SER A 324 -12.08 24.93 19.42
C SER A 324 -12.06 23.54 18.77
N ALA A 325 -11.31 22.62 19.38
CA ALA A 325 -11.29 21.23 18.94
C ALA A 325 -12.65 20.55 19.13
N ALA A 326 -13.44 20.98 20.12
CA ALA A 326 -14.77 20.44 20.39
C ALA A 326 -15.77 20.77 19.28
N ASP A 327 -15.77 22.02 18.83
CA ASP A 327 -16.68 22.50 17.78
C ASP A 327 -16.27 21.93 16.42
N ALA A 328 -14.98 22.00 16.09
CA ALA A 328 -14.44 21.43 14.86
C ALA A 328 -14.73 19.92 14.74
N PHE A 329 -14.54 19.15 15.83
CA PHE A 329 -14.83 17.72 15.84
C PHE A 329 -16.32 17.41 15.62
N SER A 330 -17.22 18.29 16.06
CA SER A 330 -18.66 18.10 15.93
C SER A 330 -19.14 18.24 14.48
N CYS A 331 -18.48 19.09 13.69
CA CYS A 331 -18.70 19.26 12.25
C CYS A 331 -18.20 18.08 11.40
N LEU A 332 -17.37 17.17 11.95
CA LEU A 332 -16.86 16.05 11.18
C LEU A 332 -17.95 14.99 10.90
N PRO A 333 -18.06 14.49 9.65
CA PRO A 333 -18.83 13.29 9.34
C PRO A 333 -18.40 12.10 10.20
N SER A 334 -19.35 11.23 10.57
CA SER A 334 -19.10 10.09 11.47
C SER A 334 -17.90 9.22 11.05
N ALA A 335 -17.75 8.96 9.74
CA ALA A 335 -16.62 8.19 9.21
C ALA A 335 -15.27 8.90 9.40
N MET A 336 -15.21 10.22 9.19
CA MET A 336 -13.97 10.99 9.23
C MET A 336 -13.43 11.18 10.64
N ARG A 337 -14.28 11.14 11.66
CA ARG A 337 -13.88 11.24 13.09
C ARG A 337 -12.85 10.19 13.49
N PHE A 338 -12.89 9.01 12.85
CA PHE A 338 -12.00 7.90 13.19
C PHE A 338 -11.05 7.53 12.04
N ALA A 339 -11.44 7.78 10.78
CA ALA A 339 -10.66 7.38 9.61
C ALA A 339 -9.61 8.42 9.17
N SER A 340 -9.74 9.68 9.60
CA SER A 340 -8.79 10.76 9.24
C SER A 340 -7.82 11.08 10.38
N VAL A 341 -6.61 11.54 10.02
CA VAL A 341 -5.62 12.01 11.01
C VAL A 341 -6.16 13.25 11.71
N GLU A 342 -6.80 14.15 10.98
CA GLU A 342 -7.39 15.38 11.49
C GLU A 342 -8.46 15.10 12.54
N GLY A 343 -9.36 14.15 12.26
CA GLY A 343 -10.40 13.75 13.20
C GLY A 343 -9.86 13.11 14.48
N GLN A 344 -8.88 12.20 14.35
CA GLN A 344 -8.21 11.60 15.51
C GLN A 344 -7.47 12.66 16.33
N LEU A 345 -6.81 13.61 15.66
CA LEU A 345 -6.07 14.69 16.32
C LEU A 345 -6.99 15.66 17.04
N LEU A 346 -8.11 16.07 16.43
CA LEU A 346 -9.15 16.87 17.09
C LEU A 346 -9.73 16.15 18.31
N ALA A 347 -9.97 14.84 18.23
CA ALA A 347 -10.38 14.05 19.39
C ALA A 347 -9.29 14.00 20.48
N GLY A 348 -8.02 13.89 20.10
CA GLY A 348 -6.87 13.97 21.00
C GLY A 348 -6.78 15.31 21.72
N LEU A 349 -6.93 16.41 20.98
CA LEU A 349 -6.92 17.78 21.52
C LEU A 349 -8.02 18.00 22.56
N LYS A 350 -9.23 17.49 22.31
CA LYS A 350 -10.32 17.54 23.30
C LYS A 350 -9.95 16.87 24.62
N LYS A 351 -9.23 15.73 24.56
CA LYS A 351 -8.81 14.97 25.75
C LYS A 351 -7.59 15.59 26.44
N ALA A 352 -6.73 16.27 25.67
CA ALA A 352 -5.49 16.85 26.14
C ALA A 352 -5.63 18.31 26.62
N SER A 353 -6.86 18.85 26.65
CA SER A 353 -7.18 20.19 27.11
C SER A 353 -7.73 20.13 28.54
N VAL A 354 -7.03 20.77 29.48
CA VAL A 354 -7.44 20.92 30.89
C VAL A 354 -7.38 22.39 31.26
N ASP A 355 -8.49 22.97 31.75
CA ASP A 355 -8.60 24.37 32.17
C ASP A 355 -8.09 25.40 31.15
N GLY A 356 -8.29 25.13 29.85
CA GLY A 356 -7.87 26.00 28.74
C GLY A 356 -6.41 25.82 28.30
N ASN A 357 -5.61 25.02 29.02
CA ASN A 357 -4.26 24.65 28.62
C ASN A 357 -4.27 23.35 27.81
N VAL A 358 -3.76 23.41 26.58
CA VAL A 358 -3.72 22.28 25.64
C VAL A 358 -2.33 21.65 25.62
N ASN A 359 -2.23 20.37 25.95
CA ASN A 359 -1.01 19.60 25.76
C ASN A 359 -0.95 19.02 24.33
N TYR A 360 -0.35 19.78 23.41
CA TYR A 360 -0.25 19.41 21.99
C TYR A 360 0.52 18.10 21.75
N ARG A 361 1.58 17.83 22.53
CA ARG A 361 2.32 16.56 22.43
C ARG A 361 1.44 15.37 22.79
N LEU A 362 0.68 15.47 23.88
CA LEU A 362 -0.26 14.43 24.29
C LEU A 362 -1.36 14.22 23.24
N ALA A 363 -1.89 15.31 22.67
CA ALA A 363 -2.87 15.24 21.59
C ALA A 363 -2.30 14.52 20.35
N PHE A 364 -1.09 14.87 19.92
CA PHE A 364 -0.43 14.24 18.79
C PHE A 364 -0.13 12.76 19.06
N ASN A 365 0.23 12.41 20.30
CA ASN A 365 0.47 11.05 20.74
C ASN A 365 -0.80 10.17 20.79
N SER A 366 -1.99 10.74 20.59
CA SER A 366 -3.22 9.96 20.41
C SER A 366 -3.29 9.24 19.04
N LEU A 367 -2.49 9.70 18.07
CA LEU A 367 -2.36 9.04 16.78
C LEU A 367 -1.56 7.73 16.92
N SER A 368 -1.81 6.77 16.03
CA SER A 368 -1.04 5.52 16.01
C SER A 368 0.46 5.79 15.84
N ARG A 369 1.33 4.94 16.41
CA ARG A 369 2.80 5.08 16.29
C ARG A 369 3.25 5.21 14.83
N ASN A 370 2.67 4.42 13.93
CA ASN A 370 2.99 4.47 12.50
C ASN A 370 2.56 5.81 11.86
N SER A 371 1.33 6.28 12.14
CA SER A 371 0.85 7.57 11.62
C SER A 371 1.73 8.74 12.04
N ARG A 372 2.18 8.75 13.31
CA ARG A 372 3.11 9.77 13.82
C ARG A 372 4.47 9.72 13.13
N SER A 373 4.99 8.51 12.92
CA SER A 373 6.32 8.27 12.32
C SER A 373 6.39 8.71 10.86
N LEU A 374 5.29 8.67 10.12
CA LEU A 374 5.25 9.10 8.72
C LEU A 374 5.72 10.56 8.52
N TYR A 375 5.44 11.45 9.47
CA TYR A 375 5.89 12.85 9.39
C TYR A 375 7.40 12.97 9.53
N VAL A 376 7.97 12.32 10.55
CA VAL A 376 9.42 12.30 10.77
C VAL A 376 10.14 11.62 9.60
N HIS A 377 9.60 10.51 9.11
CA HIS A 377 10.17 9.84 7.94
C HIS A 377 10.10 10.69 6.67
N SER A 378 9.06 11.50 6.52
CA SER A 378 8.96 12.44 5.40
C SER A 378 10.07 13.48 5.47
N TYR A 379 10.48 13.93 6.66
CA TYR A 379 11.63 14.83 6.82
C TYR A 379 12.96 14.14 6.55
N GLN A 380 13.15 12.91 7.02
CA GLN A 380 14.33 12.10 6.64
C GLN A 380 14.44 11.95 5.11
N SER A 381 13.31 11.69 4.45
CA SER A 381 13.21 11.56 2.99
C SER A 381 13.57 12.85 2.26
N TYR A 382 13.19 14.01 2.83
CA TYR A 382 13.47 15.33 2.26
C TYR A 382 14.97 15.65 2.26
N ILE A 383 15.64 15.45 3.41
CA ILE A 383 17.09 15.64 3.52
C ILE A 383 17.83 14.66 2.62
N TRP A 384 17.40 13.39 2.60
CA TRP A 384 17.99 12.37 1.72
C TRP A 384 17.92 12.75 0.23
N ASN A 385 16.77 13.27 -0.24
CA ASN A 385 16.63 13.75 -1.61
C ASN A 385 17.59 14.91 -1.91
N LYS A 386 17.70 15.90 -1.01
CA LYS A 386 18.65 17.03 -1.17
C LYS A 386 20.10 16.55 -1.28
N VAL A 387 20.54 15.70 -0.36
CA VAL A 387 21.90 15.14 -0.35
C VAL A 387 22.15 14.32 -1.62
N THR A 388 21.17 13.52 -2.04
CA THR A 388 21.23 12.74 -3.29
C THR A 388 21.48 13.64 -4.50
N SER A 389 20.71 14.72 -4.63
CA SER A 389 20.88 15.69 -5.71
C SER A 389 22.24 16.37 -5.68
N MET A 390 22.72 16.78 -4.49
CA MET A 390 24.05 17.35 -4.33
C MET A 390 25.15 16.34 -4.72
N ARG A 391 25.00 15.06 -4.32
CA ARG A 391 25.95 13.98 -4.63
C ARG A 391 26.03 13.71 -6.12
N ILE A 392 24.92 13.64 -6.82
CA ILE A 392 24.92 13.38 -8.26
C ILE A 392 25.48 14.60 -9.00
N LYS A 393 25.04 15.81 -8.64
CA LYS A 393 25.47 17.05 -9.30
C LYS A 393 26.98 17.32 -9.17
N LYS A 394 27.56 17.11 -7.99
CA LYS A 394 28.97 17.40 -7.74
C LYS A 394 29.91 16.25 -8.13
N MET A 395 29.48 15.00 -7.94
CA MET A 395 30.37 13.84 -7.99
C MET A 395 29.97 12.80 -9.04
N GLY A 396 28.83 12.98 -9.72
CA GLY A 396 28.36 12.10 -10.79
C GLY A 396 28.01 10.69 -10.30
N LYS A 397 28.01 9.73 -11.23
CA LYS A 397 27.62 8.33 -10.96
C LYS A 397 28.74 7.45 -10.42
N LYS A 398 29.99 7.91 -10.44
CA LYS A 398 31.16 7.08 -10.08
C LYS A 398 31.16 6.78 -8.58
N VAL A 399 31.61 5.58 -8.22
CA VAL A 399 31.94 5.23 -6.84
C VAL A 399 33.21 5.97 -6.44
N LEU A 400 33.21 6.62 -5.28
CA LEU A 400 34.32 7.44 -4.79
C LEU A 400 34.72 7.02 -3.37
N PRO A 401 35.99 7.24 -2.99
CA PRO A 401 36.43 7.07 -1.60
C PRO A 401 35.51 7.80 -0.62
N GLY A 402 35.21 7.14 0.49
CA GLY A 402 34.28 7.62 1.51
C GLY A 402 32.80 7.35 1.24
N ASP A 403 32.41 6.91 0.03
CA ASP A 403 31.03 6.48 -0.24
C ASP A 403 30.68 5.24 0.62
N LEU A 404 29.41 5.10 0.96
CA LEU A 404 28.85 3.87 1.52
C LEU A 404 28.31 3.00 0.39
N ILE A 405 28.60 1.70 0.44
CA ILE A 405 28.07 0.71 -0.51
C ILE A 405 27.43 -0.46 0.21
N PHE A 406 26.44 -1.09 -0.41
CA PHE A 406 25.95 -2.40 0.01
C PHE A 406 26.98 -3.49 -0.31
N GLU A 407 27.30 -4.33 0.67
CA GLU A 407 28.22 -5.45 0.49
C GLU A 407 27.64 -6.49 -0.48
N ASN A 408 26.37 -6.83 -0.24
CA ASN A 408 25.61 -7.86 -0.94
C ASN A 408 24.28 -7.34 -1.48
N ASP A 409 23.65 -8.11 -2.36
CA ASP A 409 22.38 -7.75 -3.00
C ASP A 409 21.17 -7.75 -2.04
N ASP A 410 21.32 -8.34 -0.85
CA ASP A 410 20.28 -8.33 0.19
C ASP A 410 20.11 -6.96 0.86
N ARG A 411 21.05 -6.03 0.61
CA ARG A 411 21.05 -4.64 1.11
C ARG A 411 20.95 -4.52 2.63
N LYS A 412 21.48 -5.51 3.37
CA LYS A 412 21.44 -5.53 4.84
C LYS A 412 22.70 -4.97 5.50
N SER A 413 23.84 -5.10 4.83
CA SER A 413 25.15 -4.70 5.33
C SER A 413 25.79 -3.66 4.43
N THR A 414 26.46 -2.69 5.03
CA THR A 414 27.17 -1.60 4.37
C THR A 414 28.65 -1.62 4.71
N THR A 415 29.47 -1.19 3.76
CA THR A 415 30.89 -0.91 3.98
C THR A 415 31.25 0.43 3.36
N LYS A 416 32.29 1.05 3.91
CA LYS A 416 32.88 2.27 3.35
C LYS A 416 33.86 1.93 2.23
N VAL A 417 33.83 2.76 1.19
CA VAL A 417 34.79 2.72 0.08
C VAL A 417 36.08 3.40 0.52
N THR A 418 37.22 2.76 0.25
CA THR A 418 38.56 3.28 0.46
C THR A 418 39.25 3.48 -0.90
N ASP A 419 40.35 4.24 -0.93
CA ASP A 419 41.13 4.42 -2.17
C ASP A 419 41.59 3.10 -2.80
N VAL A 420 41.71 2.04 -1.99
CA VAL A 420 42.18 0.72 -2.42
C VAL A 420 41.07 -0.09 -3.12
N ASN A 421 39.80 0.09 -2.75
CA ASN A 421 38.69 -0.71 -3.27
C ASN A 421 37.77 0.04 -4.26
N ALA A 422 38.00 1.34 -4.49
CA ALA A 422 37.11 2.17 -5.31
C ALA A 422 37.04 1.78 -6.80
N GLN A 423 38.08 1.15 -7.36
CA GLN A 423 38.14 0.86 -8.79
C GLN A 423 37.28 -0.36 -9.18
N GLY A 424 36.45 -0.19 -10.21
CA GLY A 424 35.65 -1.28 -10.80
C GLY A 424 34.39 -1.65 -10.04
N LEU A 425 34.05 -0.95 -8.95
CA LEU A 425 32.81 -1.16 -8.21
C LEU A 425 31.59 -0.69 -9.02
N ASP A 426 30.52 -1.46 -8.95
CA ASP A 426 29.24 -1.08 -9.54
C ASP A 426 28.60 0.06 -8.72
N HIS A 427 28.34 1.18 -9.38
CA HIS A 427 27.69 2.34 -8.77
C HIS A 427 26.28 2.07 -8.24
N HIS A 428 25.61 1.01 -8.70
CA HIS A 428 24.32 0.58 -8.13
C HIS A 428 24.44 0.07 -6.69
N LYS A 429 25.66 -0.21 -6.21
CA LYS A 429 25.90 -0.54 -4.81
C LYS A 429 25.93 0.70 -3.91
N ILE A 430 26.11 1.91 -4.45
CA ILE A 430 26.16 3.14 -3.65
C ILE A 430 24.84 3.30 -2.88
N CYS A 431 24.97 3.57 -1.59
CA CYS A 431 23.85 3.87 -0.72
C CYS A 431 24.12 5.12 0.12
N LEU A 432 23.05 5.78 0.53
CA LEU A 432 23.09 6.94 1.40
C LEU A 432 22.21 6.69 2.64
N PRO A 433 22.65 7.12 3.83
CA PRO A 433 21.90 6.93 5.06
C PRO A 433 20.67 7.86 5.12
N LEU A 434 19.59 7.41 5.72
CA LEU A 434 18.54 8.32 6.19
C LEU A 434 19.02 9.03 7.47
N PRO A 435 18.77 10.33 7.64
CA PRO A 435 19.16 11.04 8.85
C PRO A 435 18.58 10.38 10.11
N SER A 436 19.43 10.01 11.04
CA SER A 436 19.06 9.46 12.35
C SER A 436 20.20 9.66 13.34
N GLU A 437 19.95 9.44 14.63
CA GLU A 437 21.03 9.49 15.64
C GLU A 437 22.11 8.44 15.36
N SER A 438 21.69 7.22 15.01
CA SER A 438 22.56 6.07 14.74
C SER A 438 23.02 5.94 13.29
N MET A 439 22.94 7.00 12.48
CA MET A 439 23.31 6.90 11.06
C MET A 439 24.81 6.69 10.88
N GLU A 440 25.18 5.78 9.97
CA GLU A 440 26.56 5.67 9.51
C GLU A 440 26.86 6.82 8.54
N MET A 441 27.85 7.64 8.87
CA MET A 441 28.24 8.79 8.04
C MET A 441 29.21 8.36 6.93
N PRO A 442 29.01 8.84 5.68
CA PRO A 442 30.03 8.75 4.64
C PRO A 442 31.31 9.50 5.06
N ASP A 443 32.47 8.94 4.72
CA ASP A 443 33.79 9.51 5.06
C ASP A 443 34.29 10.45 3.95
N ASN A 444 33.39 11.32 3.47
CA ASN A 444 33.68 12.36 2.48
C ASN A 444 32.75 13.56 2.68
N GLU A 445 32.78 14.53 1.76
CA GLU A 445 32.00 15.78 1.86
C GLU A 445 30.49 15.56 2.09
N ILE A 446 29.94 14.41 1.68
CA ILE A 446 28.53 14.06 1.85
C ILE A 446 28.14 14.07 3.33
N GLY A 447 29.02 13.58 4.21
CA GLY A 447 28.77 13.58 5.65
C GLY A 447 28.54 15.00 6.17
N GLN A 448 29.35 15.96 5.73
CA GLN A 448 29.18 17.36 6.14
C GLN A 448 27.87 17.96 5.60
N TRP A 449 27.44 17.60 4.38
CA TRP A 449 26.17 18.10 3.83
C TRP A 449 24.95 17.69 4.66
N TYR A 450 24.94 16.50 5.25
CA TYR A 450 23.88 16.12 6.19
C TYR A 450 23.85 17.05 7.41
N LEU A 451 25.01 17.35 7.98
CA LEU A 451 25.11 18.23 9.15
C LEU A 451 24.68 19.65 8.81
N ASP A 452 25.13 20.19 7.68
CA ASP A 452 24.79 21.53 7.22
C ASP A 452 23.29 21.68 6.97
N LEU A 453 22.67 20.73 6.25
CA LEU A 453 21.24 20.76 5.95
C LEU A 453 20.36 20.61 7.19
N LEU A 454 20.79 19.82 8.19
CA LEU A 454 20.09 19.74 9.47
C LEU A 454 20.26 21.04 10.27
N ALA A 455 21.46 21.63 10.26
CA ALA A 455 21.75 22.88 10.95
C ALA A 455 20.97 24.08 10.38
N GLU A 456 20.72 24.12 9.06
CA GLU A 456 19.83 25.09 8.41
C GLU A 456 18.41 25.10 9.03
N ASP A 457 17.94 23.94 9.49
CA ASP A 457 16.65 23.77 10.15
C ASP A 457 16.73 23.85 11.69
N GLY A 458 17.91 24.13 12.24
CA GLY A 458 18.17 24.16 13.68
C GLY A 458 18.14 22.79 14.34
N LEU A 459 18.50 21.73 13.60
CA LEU A 459 18.48 20.34 14.03
C LEU A 459 19.88 19.71 14.06
N THR A 460 20.00 18.64 14.84
CA THR A 460 21.18 17.76 14.87
C THR A 460 20.71 16.30 14.81
N PRO A 461 21.59 15.32 14.52
CA PRO A 461 21.20 13.90 14.50
C PRO A 461 20.56 13.40 15.82
N ASP A 462 20.96 13.94 16.97
CA ASP A 462 20.39 13.64 18.30
C ASP A 462 18.88 13.98 18.41
N ALA A 463 18.37 14.92 17.60
CA ALA A 463 16.93 15.23 17.58
C ALA A 463 16.06 14.02 17.19
N PHE A 464 16.59 13.09 16.39
CA PHE A 464 15.89 11.86 16.01
C PHE A 464 15.85 10.84 17.16
N GLY A 465 16.95 10.70 17.91
CA GLY A 465 17.07 9.80 19.07
C GLY A 465 16.05 10.09 20.16
N LYS A 466 15.81 11.38 20.44
CA LYS A 466 14.81 11.87 21.39
C LYS A 466 13.37 11.42 21.10
N LEU A 467 13.09 10.94 19.88
CA LEU A 467 11.76 10.50 19.45
C LEU A 467 11.59 8.97 19.42
N GLU A 468 12.63 8.15 19.56
CA GLU A 468 12.56 6.70 19.35
C GLU A 468 11.57 5.96 20.27
N ALA A 469 11.35 6.49 21.48
CA ALA A 469 10.36 5.96 22.42
C ALA A 469 8.92 6.08 21.90
N ASP A 470 8.60 7.19 21.22
CA ASP A 470 7.25 7.53 20.76
C ASP A 470 7.03 7.22 19.27
N PHE A 471 8.10 7.13 18.48
CA PHE A 471 8.09 7.03 17.02
C PHE A 471 8.92 5.82 16.56
N VAL A 472 8.61 5.27 15.38
CA VAL A 472 9.47 4.30 14.70
C VAL A 472 10.50 5.10 13.94
N VAL A 473 11.62 5.46 14.57
CA VAL A 473 12.71 6.21 13.95
C VAL A 473 13.98 5.44 14.27
N GLY A 474 14.89 5.32 13.30
CA GLY A 474 16.14 4.58 13.47
C GLY A 474 17.01 4.65 12.22
N GLY A 475 18.23 4.14 12.33
CA GLY A 475 19.17 4.04 11.23
C GLY A 475 18.63 3.16 10.10
N ALA A 476 18.70 3.70 8.89
CA ALA A 476 18.36 2.99 7.66
C ALA A 476 19.21 3.54 6.52
N VAL A 477 19.52 2.69 5.56
CA VAL A 477 20.30 3.02 4.36
C VAL A 477 19.48 2.78 3.12
N ARG A 478 19.72 3.58 2.08
CA ARG A 478 18.94 3.52 0.84
C ARG A 478 19.87 3.57 -0.37
N ALA A 479 19.63 2.66 -1.31
CA ALA A 479 20.33 2.64 -2.61
C ALA A 479 20.14 3.98 -3.32
N LEU A 480 21.23 4.54 -3.85
CA LEU A 480 21.22 5.79 -4.61
C LEU A 480 20.63 5.59 -6.01
N PHE A 481 21.02 4.51 -6.68
CA PHE A 481 20.57 4.13 -8.02
C PHE A 481 19.87 2.77 -7.99
N VAL A 482 18.84 2.61 -8.81
CA VAL A 482 18.09 1.35 -8.94
C VAL A 482 17.81 1.06 -10.41
N LYS A 483 17.97 -0.19 -10.82
CA LYS A 483 17.53 -0.66 -12.14
C LYS A 483 16.13 -1.28 -12.06
N PRO A 484 15.24 -0.99 -13.01
CA PRO A 484 14.05 -1.81 -13.21
C PRO A 484 14.47 -3.20 -13.72
N THR A 485 13.78 -4.25 -13.28
CA THR A 485 13.98 -5.62 -13.78
C THR A 485 12.75 -6.12 -14.52
N ASP A 486 12.91 -7.21 -15.28
CA ASP A 486 11.83 -7.87 -16.04
C ASP A 486 11.12 -6.91 -17.01
N VAL A 487 11.84 -5.96 -17.62
CA VAL A 487 11.23 -4.90 -18.42
C VAL A 487 10.62 -5.48 -19.70
N GLU A 488 9.34 -5.22 -19.91
CA GLU A 488 8.58 -5.57 -21.11
C GLU A 488 7.85 -4.31 -21.60
N TYR A 489 7.83 -4.06 -22.90
CA TYR A 489 7.07 -2.93 -23.43
C TYR A 489 6.47 -3.19 -24.80
N SER A 490 5.42 -2.43 -25.12
CA SER A 490 4.84 -2.37 -26.45
C SER A 490 4.25 -0.99 -26.73
N LEU A 491 4.25 -0.60 -28.00
CA LEU A 491 3.61 0.62 -28.46
C LEU A 491 2.24 0.29 -29.05
N CYS A 492 1.27 1.14 -28.75
CA CYS A 492 -0.07 1.02 -29.30
C CYS A 492 -0.62 2.38 -29.72
N ARG A 493 -1.59 2.34 -30.63
CA ARG A 493 -2.35 3.51 -31.07
C ARG A 493 -3.80 3.40 -30.63
N TYR A 494 -4.42 4.53 -30.30
CA TYR A 494 -5.80 4.63 -29.81
C TYR A 494 -6.41 6.00 -30.12
N ASP A 495 -7.73 6.09 -30.12
CA ASP A 495 -8.47 7.34 -30.37
C ASP A 495 -9.18 7.87 -29.12
N ASP A 496 -9.73 6.97 -28.33
CA ASP A 496 -10.57 7.29 -27.17
C ASP A 496 -9.81 7.08 -25.86
N ALA A 497 -9.66 8.16 -25.08
CA ALA A 497 -9.02 8.12 -23.78
C ALA A 497 -9.71 7.17 -22.77
N THR A 498 -10.98 6.80 -23.01
CA THR A 498 -11.78 5.93 -22.15
C THR A 498 -11.65 4.44 -22.47
N VAL A 499 -10.93 4.04 -23.53
CA VAL A 499 -10.70 2.62 -23.83
C VAL A 499 -9.60 2.03 -22.93
N PRO A 500 -9.79 0.83 -22.35
CA PRO A 500 -8.72 0.16 -21.61
C PRO A 500 -7.59 -0.25 -22.57
N LEU A 501 -6.34 -0.05 -22.16
CA LEU A 501 -5.16 -0.44 -22.95
C LEU A 501 -4.29 -1.48 -22.21
N THR A 502 -4.80 -2.06 -21.14
CA THR A 502 -4.13 -3.08 -20.35
C THR A 502 -5.15 -3.98 -19.68
N ASP A 503 -4.74 -5.22 -19.42
CA ASP A 503 -5.60 -6.26 -18.85
C ASP A 503 -5.51 -6.27 -17.32
N SER A 504 -6.66 -6.05 -16.67
CA SER A 504 -6.77 -6.26 -15.23
C SER A 504 -6.79 -7.76 -14.89
N ASP A 505 -6.48 -8.11 -13.64
CA ASP A 505 -6.62 -9.50 -13.18
C ASP A 505 -8.05 -10.03 -13.38
N LEU A 506 -9.06 -9.16 -13.27
CA LEU A 506 -10.47 -9.52 -13.50
C LEU A 506 -10.82 -9.70 -14.98
N ASP A 507 -10.11 -9.04 -15.89
CA ASP A 507 -10.24 -9.24 -17.34
C ASP A 507 -9.63 -10.58 -17.74
N LEU A 508 -8.40 -10.84 -17.29
CA LEU A 508 -7.71 -12.12 -17.52
C LEU A 508 -8.51 -13.30 -16.98
N LEU A 509 -9.07 -13.18 -15.78
CA LEU A 509 -9.96 -14.18 -15.17
C LEU A 509 -11.24 -14.44 -15.98
N ALA A 510 -11.72 -13.44 -16.70
CA ALA A 510 -12.91 -13.55 -17.53
C ALA A 510 -12.58 -13.90 -18.99
N GLY A 511 -11.31 -14.19 -19.31
CA GLY A 511 -10.86 -14.44 -20.67
C GLY A 511 -10.96 -13.22 -21.59
N ARG A 512 -11.00 -12.01 -21.04
CA ARG A 512 -10.97 -10.75 -21.80
C ARG A 512 -9.54 -10.27 -21.95
N THR A 513 -9.18 -9.87 -23.15
CA THR A 513 -7.87 -9.29 -23.48
C THR A 513 -8.05 -8.03 -24.31
N HIS A 514 -7.37 -6.96 -23.92
CA HIS A 514 -7.35 -5.67 -24.60
C HIS A 514 -6.14 -5.61 -25.53
N THR A 515 -6.23 -6.36 -26.62
CA THR A 515 -5.20 -6.45 -27.68
C THR A 515 -5.45 -5.49 -28.84
N GLU A 516 -6.63 -4.87 -28.92
CA GLU A 516 -6.96 -3.96 -30.00
C GLU A 516 -6.08 -2.70 -29.94
N ASN A 517 -5.24 -2.59 -30.96
CA ASN A 517 -4.57 -1.37 -31.37
C ASN A 517 -5.43 -0.79 -32.49
N ALA A 518 -5.86 0.47 -32.39
CA ALA A 518 -6.40 1.19 -33.54
C ALA A 518 -5.21 1.53 -34.44
N PRO A 519 -4.93 0.81 -35.55
CA PRO A 519 -3.66 0.96 -36.26
C PRO A 519 -3.45 2.37 -36.82
N GLU A 520 -4.56 3.07 -37.08
CA GLU A 520 -4.63 4.45 -37.55
C GLU A 520 -5.01 5.45 -36.43
N GLY A 521 -5.04 5.01 -35.17
CA GLY A 521 -5.53 5.83 -34.06
C GLY A 521 -4.72 7.12 -33.87
N ARG A 522 -5.38 8.20 -33.45
CA ARG A 522 -4.78 9.54 -33.34
C ARG A 522 -3.61 9.61 -32.36
N PHE A 523 -3.66 8.84 -31.28
CA PHE A 523 -2.72 8.95 -30.18
C PHE A 523 -1.85 7.72 -30.03
N PHE A 524 -0.61 7.93 -29.57
CA PHE A 524 0.30 6.86 -29.16
C PHE A 524 0.25 6.63 -27.66
N ALA A 525 0.40 5.38 -27.25
CA ALA A 525 0.59 4.99 -25.87
C ALA A 525 1.69 3.93 -25.72
N LEU A 526 2.48 4.06 -24.65
CA LEU A 526 3.51 3.10 -24.26
C LEU A 526 2.94 2.22 -23.14
N ARG A 527 2.79 0.93 -23.41
CA ARG A 527 2.48 -0.07 -22.40
C ARG A 527 3.81 -0.59 -21.88
N LEU A 528 4.05 -0.44 -20.59
CA LEU A 528 5.32 -0.75 -19.95
C LEU A 528 5.08 -1.61 -18.71
N ALA A 529 5.78 -2.73 -18.60
CA ALA A 529 5.77 -3.58 -17.41
C ALA A 529 7.18 -3.77 -16.88
N PHE A 530 7.38 -3.57 -15.57
CA PHE A 530 8.69 -3.63 -14.92
C PHE A 530 8.56 -3.93 -13.44
N SER A 531 9.58 -4.51 -12.84
CA SER A 531 9.64 -4.86 -11.43
C SER A 531 10.57 -3.90 -10.69
N LEU A 532 10.16 -3.44 -9.50
CA LEU A 532 11.01 -2.64 -8.61
C LEU A 532 11.03 -3.24 -7.21
N PRO A 533 12.19 -3.19 -6.51
CA PRO A 533 12.27 -3.64 -5.12
C PRO A 533 11.47 -2.72 -4.18
N ALA A 534 11.18 -3.24 -2.99
CA ALA A 534 10.46 -2.50 -1.95
C ALA A 534 11.14 -1.16 -1.64
N GLY A 535 10.33 -0.14 -1.35
CA GLY A 535 10.81 1.21 -1.07
C GLY A 535 11.16 2.06 -2.31
N CYS A 536 10.98 1.55 -3.53
CA CYS A 536 11.13 2.33 -4.77
C CYS A 536 9.79 2.93 -5.24
N TYR A 537 9.85 4.02 -6.01
CA TYR A 537 8.69 4.73 -6.55
C TYR A 537 8.65 4.62 -8.06
N ALA A 538 7.60 3.99 -8.62
CA ALA A 538 7.44 3.87 -10.08
C ALA A 538 7.43 5.24 -10.78
N THR A 539 6.89 6.29 -10.14
CA THR A 539 6.91 7.65 -10.70
C THR A 539 8.33 8.19 -10.88
N MET A 540 9.29 7.80 -10.04
CA MET A 540 10.70 8.24 -10.19
C MET A 540 11.40 7.47 -11.30
N ALA A 541 11.07 6.18 -11.45
CA ALA A 541 11.54 5.38 -12.57
C ALA A 541 10.99 5.93 -13.90
N LEU A 542 9.70 6.26 -13.97
CA LEU A 542 9.08 6.87 -15.14
C LEU A 542 9.59 8.29 -15.42
N ARG A 543 9.81 9.10 -14.37
CA ARG A 543 10.43 10.43 -14.51
C ARG A 543 11.76 10.33 -15.24
N GLU A 544 12.59 9.35 -14.89
CA GLU A 544 13.87 9.13 -15.58
C GLU A 544 13.68 8.79 -17.06
N LEU A 545 12.76 7.87 -17.37
CA LEU A 545 12.46 7.43 -18.73
C LEU A 545 11.92 8.56 -19.62
N THR A 546 11.01 9.39 -19.09
CA THR A 546 10.28 10.37 -19.90
C THR A 546 10.80 11.80 -19.79
N ARG A 547 11.63 12.08 -18.78
CA ARG A 547 12.10 13.43 -18.41
C ARG A 547 11.02 14.44 -18.09
N THR A 548 9.82 13.96 -17.76
CA THR A 548 8.66 14.79 -17.43
C THR A 548 8.42 14.82 -15.93
N ASP A 549 7.92 15.94 -15.40
CA ASP A 549 7.42 16.03 -14.02
C ASP A 549 6.21 15.09 -13.84
N MET A 550 6.37 14.10 -12.96
CA MET A 550 5.36 13.07 -12.68
C MET A 550 4.41 13.45 -11.53
N SER A 551 4.47 14.70 -11.06
CA SER A 551 3.61 15.20 -10.00
C SER A 551 2.15 15.24 -10.43
N LYS A 552 1.26 15.05 -9.45
CA LYS A 552 -0.19 15.06 -9.65
C LYS A 552 -0.68 16.34 -10.33
N ARG A 553 -0.09 17.51 -10.00
CA ARG A 553 -0.50 18.80 -10.56
C ARG A 553 -0.17 18.88 -12.05
N ASN A 554 1.05 18.49 -12.44
CA ASN A 554 1.45 18.46 -13.85
C ASN A 554 0.62 17.46 -14.66
N GLN A 555 0.43 16.26 -14.11
CA GLN A 555 -0.37 15.22 -14.78
C GLN A 555 -1.86 15.58 -14.88
N MET A 556 -2.38 16.43 -13.98
CA MET A 556 -3.75 16.94 -14.08
C MET A 556 -3.92 17.90 -15.26
N SER A 557 -2.98 18.81 -15.50
CA SER A 557 -3.06 19.76 -16.64
C SER A 557 -2.92 19.09 -18.00
N LEU A 558 -2.33 17.89 -18.06
CA LEU A 558 -2.14 17.16 -19.32
C LEU A 558 -3.33 16.25 -19.69
N ASN A 559 -4.32 16.05 -18.80
CA ASN A 559 -5.42 15.10 -19.05
C ASN A 559 -6.45 15.57 -20.09
N ASP A 560 -6.46 16.87 -20.43
CA ASP A 560 -7.52 17.48 -21.25
C ASP A 560 -7.32 17.29 -22.76
N TYR A 561 -6.23 16.67 -23.22
CA TYR A 561 -5.96 16.41 -24.64
C TYR A 561 -7.08 15.62 -25.37
N ALA A 562 -7.92 14.92 -24.61
CA ALA A 562 -9.03 14.14 -25.14
C ALA A 562 -10.27 14.98 -25.52
N THR A 563 -10.35 16.25 -25.09
CA THR A 563 -11.50 17.14 -25.39
C THR A 563 -11.31 17.98 -26.64
N GLU A 564 -10.12 17.94 -27.26
CA GLU A 564 -9.84 18.70 -28.49
C GLU A 564 -10.62 18.13 -29.70
N PRO A 565 -11.48 18.95 -30.35
CA PRO A 565 -12.31 18.53 -31.47
C PRO A 565 -11.45 18.09 -32.67
N LYS A 566 -12.02 17.22 -33.52
CA LYS A 566 -11.34 16.60 -34.68
C LYS A 566 -10.72 17.59 -35.70
N ASN A 567 -11.12 18.86 -35.71
CA ASN A 567 -10.89 19.77 -36.84
C ASN A 567 -9.62 20.64 -36.75
N ASP A 568 -8.85 20.61 -35.66
CA ASP A 568 -7.76 21.60 -35.47
C ASP A 568 -6.35 21.10 -35.86
N LEU A 569 -6.21 19.84 -36.27
CA LEU A 569 -4.94 19.30 -36.79
C LEU A 569 -4.78 19.47 -38.31
N GLU A 570 -5.88 19.59 -39.07
CA GLU A 570 -5.81 19.94 -40.50
C GLU A 570 -5.46 21.42 -40.68
N ASN A 571 -5.96 22.31 -39.83
CA ASN A 571 -5.66 23.75 -39.93
C ASN A 571 -4.24 24.16 -39.50
N LYS A 572 -3.51 23.32 -38.75
CA LYS A 572 -2.11 23.62 -38.41
C LYS A 572 -1.14 23.31 -39.55
N ASN A 573 -1.40 22.24 -40.31
CA ASN A 573 -0.57 21.90 -41.48
C ASN A 573 -0.84 22.85 -42.68
N ASP A 574 -2.06 23.38 -42.83
CA ASP A 574 -2.36 24.38 -43.85
C ASP A 574 -1.80 25.78 -43.50
N SER A 575 -1.61 26.09 -42.22
CA SER A 575 -1.00 27.36 -41.80
C SER A 575 0.53 27.41 -41.97
N GLU A 576 1.20 26.25 -42.04
CA GLU A 576 2.63 26.14 -42.37
C GLU A 576 2.88 25.99 -43.87
N ASN A 577 1.99 25.34 -44.63
CA ASN A 577 2.09 25.30 -46.09
C ASN A 577 1.70 26.63 -46.76
N GLY A 578 0.76 27.39 -46.20
CA GLY A 578 0.37 28.71 -46.72
C GLY A 578 1.47 29.78 -46.60
N LYS A 579 2.46 29.58 -45.72
CA LYS A 579 3.62 30.50 -45.60
C LYS A 579 4.78 30.16 -46.52
N VAL A 580 4.78 28.99 -47.15
CA VAL A 580 5.80 28.59 -48.13
C VAL A 580 5.39 29.00 -49.55
N GLU A 581 4.09 29.05 -49.85
CA GLU A 581 3.59 29.58 -51.13
C GLU A 581 3.64 31.12 -51.19
N GLU A 582 3.42 31.84 -50.08
CA GLU A 582 3.53 33.31 -50.04
C GLU A 582 4.98 33.84 -50.20
N MET A 583 5.99 33.01 -49.93
CA MET A 583 7.41 33.37 -50.15
C MET A 583 7.95 33.02 -51.54
N LEU A 584 7.19 32.28 -52.36
CA LEU A 584 7.59 31.90 -53.72
C LEU A 584 6.89 32.74 -54.81
N GLU A 585 5.81 33.45 -54.48
CA GLU A 585 5.15 34.38 -55.42
C GLU A 585 5.72 35.81 -55.41
N GLU A 586 6.54 36.21 -54.43
CA GLU A 586 7.16 37.56 -54.39
C GLU A 586 8.48 37.70 -55.20
N ASN A 587 8.98 36.63 -55.84
CA ASN A 587 10.25 36.67 -56.58
C ASN A 587 10.14 36.50 -58.11
N VAL A 588 8.95 36.65 -58.68
CA VAL A 588 8.77 36.70 -60.13
C VAL A 588 7.83 37.86 -60.45
N ILE A 589 8.30 38.79 -61.29
CA ILE A 589 7.63 39.99 -61.86
C ILE A 589 8.11 41.32 -61.24
N ALA A 590 9.17 41.88 -61.84
CA ALA A 590 9.16 43.20 -62.50
C ALA A 590 10.55 43.86 -62.50
N ASP A 591 11.43 43.34 -63.35
CA ASP A 591 12.47 44.13 -64.01
C ASP A 591 11.96 44.37 -65.44
N VAL A 592 11.32 45.53 -65.71
CA VAL A 592 11.16 46.17 -67.04
C VAL A 592 10.62 47.62 -66.84
N SER A 593 11.28 48.56 -67.54
CA SER A 593 10.88 49.92 -68.00
C SER A 593 11.36 51.17 -67.25
N GLU A 594 12.48 51.70 -67.78
CA GLU A 594 12.69 53.07 -68.31
C GLU A 594 12.49 54.31 -67.41
N SER A 595 13.61 54.94 -67.03
CA SER A 595 14.01 56.28 -67.53
C SER A 595 15.48 56.56 -67.23
#